data_AF-W8BPJ5-F1
#
_entry.id   AF-W8BPJ5-F1
#
_cell.length_a   1.000
_cell.length_b   1.000
_cell.length_c   1.000
_cell.angle_alpha   90.00
_cell.angle_beta   90.00
_cell.angle_gamma   90.00
#
_symmetry.space_group_name_H-M   'P 1'
#
loop_
_entity.id
_entity.type
_entity.pdbx_description
1 polymer ?
#
loop_
_entity_poly.entity_id
_entity_poly.type
_entity_poly.pdbx_seq_one_letter_code
_entity_poly.pdbx_strand_id
1 'polypeptide(L)'
;MWVLTRHNIKQHCRTCLKKLKMQNVNSLPPLRDDEEYISEHKDFGIDIADNGIIKLAIALCLDDGWTLQKTEAVHKEYPECICIPCYKNVHSIILFRQQVKRSTEMLQDLLCERADKFEIGDIEDGDVIEKGTGSGDVFNLLLKILLWKLNQL
;
A
#
# COMPACT_ATOMS: atom_id res chain seq x y z
N MET A 1 17.36 6.71 -20.88
CA MET A 1 17.77 5.64 -19.94
C MET A 1 18.44 6.32 -18.76
N TRP A 2 17.92 6.13 -17.55
CA TRP A 2 18.48 6.71 -16.32
C TRP A 2 19.18 5.61 -15.53
N VAL A 3 20.39 5.88 -15.01
CA VAL A 3 21.12 4.93 -14.18
C VAL A 3 20.75 5.17 -12.71
N LEU A 4 20.25 4.14 -12.04
CA LEU A 4 20.02 4.17 -10.59
C LEU A 4 21.36 3.99 -9.88
N THR A 5 21.67 4.88 -8.94
CA THR A 5 22.92 4.90 -8.17
C THR A 5 22.64 5.22 -6.72
N ARG A 6 23.58 4.92 -5.81
CA ARG A 6 23.46 5.33 -4.40
C ARG A 6 23.30 6.83 -4.22
N HIS A 7 23.86 7.65 -5.12
CA HIS A 7 23.80 9.11 -5.05
C HIS A 7 22.43 9.68 -5.46
N ASN A 8 21.67 8.96 -6.28
CA ASN A 8 20.37 9.43 -6.75
C ASN A 8 19.18 8.60 -6.25
N ILE A 9 19.41 7.49 -5.53
CA ILE A 9 18.34 6.57 -5.07
C ILE A 9 17.19 7.29 -4.37
N LYS A 10 17.50 8.33 -3.58
CA LYS A 10 16.48 9.12 -2.89
C LYS A 10 15.53 9.83 -3.84
N GLN A 11 15.96 10.20 -5.04
CA GLN A 11 15.19 10.93 -6.06
C GLN A 11 14.17 10.06 -6.83
N HIS A 12 13.97 8.81 -6.44
CA HIS A 12 13.16 7.85 -7.19
C HIS A 12 11.94 7.40 -6.39
N CYS A 13 10.95 6.85 -7.07
CA CYS A 13 9.82 6.18 -6.43
C CYS A 13 10.28 4.89 -5.75
N ARG A 14 9.84 4.65 -4.51
CA ARG A 14 10.11 3.44 -3.72
C ARG A 14 9.71 2.15 -4.44
N THR A 15 8.65 2.20 -5.24
CA THR A 15 8.02 1.03 -5.85
C THR A 15 8.51 0.82 -7.29
N CYS A 16 8.34 1.81 -8.17
CA CYS A 16 8.65 1.66 -9.60
C CYS A 16 10.01 2.20 -10.02
N LEU A 17 10.78 2.79 -9.09
CA LEU A 17 12.10 3.39 -9.34
C LEU A 17 12.09 4.48 -10.44
N LYS A 18 10.92 5.02 -10.81
CA LYS A 18 10.82 6.20 -11.67
C LYS A 18 11.42 7.41 -10.93
N LYS A 19 12.23 8.22 -11.62
CA LYS A 19 12.75 9.48 -11.08
C LYS A 19 11.60 10.48 -10.84
N LEU A 20 11.59 11.11 -9.68
CA LEU A 20 10.57 12.08 -9.25
C LEU A 20 11.13 13.51 -9.25
N LYS A 21 10.24 14.49 -9.36
CA LYS A 21 10.57 15.90 -9.18
C LYS A 21 10.44 16.24 -7.70
N MET A 22 11.56 16.18 -6.98
CA MET A 22 11.58 16.35 -5.52
C MET A 22 11.16 17.72 -5.00
N GLN A 23 11.08 18.72 -5.89
CA GLN A 23 10.53 20.04 -5.57
C GLN A 23 9.02 20.00 -5.27
N ASN A 24 8.34 18.89 -5.58
CA ASN A 24 6.89 18.75 -5.48
C ASN A 24 6.46 17.66 -4.47
N VAL A 25 7.34 17.28 -3.53
CA VAL A 25 6.99 16.30 -2.48
C VAL A 25 6.07 16.97 -1.46
N ASN A 26 5.00 16.28 -1.07
CA ASN A 26 4.00 16.73 -0.07
C ASN A 26 3.24 18.03 -0.42
N SER A 27 3.41 18.59 -1.62
CA SER A 27 2.62 19.71 -2.14
C SER A 27 1.41 19.22 -2.95
N LEU A 28 0.84 18.10 -2.55
CA LEU A 28 -0.18 17.42 -3.32
C LEU A 28 -1.55 18.05 -3.08
N PRO A 29 -2.28 18.47 -4.14
CA PRO A 29 -3.70 18.72 -4.03
C PRO A 29 -4.41 17.43 -3.59
N PRO A 30 -5.67 17.52 -3.09
CA PRO A 30 -6.48 16.35 -2.76
C PRO A 30 -6.39 15.32 -3.88
N LEU A 31 -6.08 14.07 -3.54
CA LEU A 31 -5.92 13.00 -4.51
C LEU A 31 -7.25 12.83 -5.27
N ARG A 32 -7.18 12.83 -6.60
CA ARG A 32 -8.34 12.62 -7.47
C ARG A 32 -8.12 11.43 -8.38
N ASP A 33 -9.21 10.76 -8.72
CA ASP A 33 -9.22 9.53 -9.50
C ASP A 33 -9.33 9.68 -11.02
N ASP A 34 -9.28 10.91 -11.52
CA ASP A 34 -9.27 11.16 -12.96
C ASP A 34 -7.88 11.03 -13.60
N GLU A 35 -7.86 10.59 -14.87
CA GLU A 35 -6.63 10.37 -15.65
C GLU A 35 -5.85 11.68 -15.90
N GLU A 36 -6.55 12.80 -16.01
CA GLU A 36 -5.97 14.13 -16.21
C GLU A 36 -5.09 14.51 -15.01
N TYR A 37 -5.62 14.39 -13.80
CA TYR A 37 -4.89 14.58 -12.55
C TYR A 37 -3.65 13.69 -12.47
N ILE A 38 -3.78 12.39 -12.79
CA ILE A 38 -2.64 11.45 -12.75
C ILE A 38 -1.55 11.87 -13.75
N SER A 39 -1.95 12.28 -14.96
CA SER A 39 -1.02 12.71 -16.00
C SER A 39 -0.24 13.97 -15.62
N GLU A 40 -0.94 14.96 -15.04
CA GLU A 40 -0.35 16.22 -14.58
C GLU A 40 0.62 16.01 -13.41
N HIS A 41 0.27 15.09 -12.50
CA HIS A 41 1.00 14.89 -11.25
C HIS A 41 1.88 13.62 -11.24
N LYS A 42 2.10 13.00 -12.40
CA LYS A 42 2.87 11.74 -12.54
C LYS A 42 4.31 11.78 -12.02
N ASP A 43 4.87 12.98 -11.86
CA ASP A 43 6.25 13.21 -11.38
C ASP A 43 6.30 13.66 -9.91
N PHE A 44 5.15 13.82 -9.26
CA PHE A 44 5.06 14.19 -7.85
C PHE A 44 5.33 12.99 -6.95
N GLY A 45 5.82 13.28 -5.74
CA GLY A 45 6.10 12.30 -4.71
C GLY A 45 5.21 12.50 -3.48
N ILE A 46 4.74 11.40 -2.91
CA ILE A 46 4.16 11.35 -1.56
C ILE A 46 5.26 10.85 -0.63
N ASP A 47 5.53 11.59 0.45
CA ASP A 47 6.47 11.14 1.48
C ASP A 47 5.91 9.92 2.23
N ILE A 48 6.74 8.89 2.36
CA ILE A 48 6.39 7.67 3.09
C ILE A 48 6.32 7.94 4.60
N ALA A 49 7.14 8.85 5.12
CA ALA A 49 7.20 9.19 6.55
C ALA A 49 5.86 9.73 7.07
N ASP A 50 5.10 10.42 6.23
CA ASP A 50 3.83 11.05 6.62
C ASP A 50 2.60 10.20 6.30
N ASN A 51 2.77 9.02 5.69
CA ASN A 51 1.67 8.19 5.22
C ASN A 51 1.69 6.77 5.83
N GLY A 52 0.80 6.54 6.81
CA GLY A 52 0.70 5.26 7.52
C GLY A 52 0.34 4.06 6.62
N ILE A 53 -0.46 4.28 5.58
CA ILE A 53 -0.88 3.22 4.64
C ILE A 53 0.31 2.71 3.86
N ILE A 54 1.16 3.60 3.33
CA ILE A 54 2.36 3.20 2.60
C ILE A 54 3.34 2.46 3.52
N LYS A 55 3.54 2.95 4.75
CA LYS A 55 4.40 2.28 5.73
C LYS A 55 3.93 0.85 6.01
N LEU A 56 2.63 0.67 6.25
CA LEU A 56 2.04 -0.63 6.49
C LEU A 56 2.21 -1.54 5.26
N ALA A 57 1.96 -1.04 4.06
CA ALA A 57 2.11 -1.81 2.83
C ALA A 57 3.56 -2.26 2.61
N ILE A 58 4.54 -1.38 2.83
CA ILE A 58 5.96 -1.75 2.72
C ILE A 58 6.32 -2.82 3.76
N ALA A 59 5.86 -2.66 5.00
CA ALA A 59 6.11 -3.64 6.07
C ALA A 59 5.52 -5.02 5.74
N LEU A 60 4.32 -5.07 5.15
CA LEU A 60 3.68 -6.32 4.74
C LEU A 60 4.37 -7.01 3.55
N CYS A 61 5.07 -6.25 2.70
CA CYS A 61 5.79 -6.79 1.55
C CYS A 61 7.24 -7.18 1.84
N LEU A 62 7.81 -6.73 2.96
CA LEU A 62 9.13 -7.14 3.41
C LEU A 62 8.94 -8.35 4.35
N ASP A 63 9.23 -9.55 3.84
CA ASP A 63 9.09 -10.84 4.55
C ASP A 63 9.62 -10.80 6.01
N ASP A 64 9.08 -11.69 6.85
CA ASP A 64 9.29 -11.89 8.30
C ASP A 64 10.76 -12.03 8.78
N GLY A 65 11.74 -12.03 7.86
CA GLY A 65 13.18 -12.13 8.14
C GLY A 65 13.88 -10.80 8.44
N TRP A 66 13.17 -9.67 8.34
CA TRP A 66 13.73 -8.35 8.59
C TRP A 66 13.45 -7.91 10.03
N THR A 67 14.49 -7.97 10.88
CA THR A 67 14.40 -7.39 12.22
C THR A 67 14.15 -5.88 12.13
N LEU A 68 13.38 -5.31 13.05
CA LEU A 68 13.05 -3.87 13.09
C LEU A 68 14.28 -2.97 12.86
N GLN A 69 15.45 -3.34 13.42
CA GLN A 69 16.73 -2.66 13.21
C GLN A 69 17.26 -2.73 11.77
N LYS A 70 17.16 -3.88 11.10
CA LYS A 70 17.54 -4.01 9.68
C LYS A 70 16.61 -3.19 8.81
N THR A 71 15.33 -3.18 9.13
CA THR A 71 14.30 -2.38 8.47
C THR A 71 14.62 -0.89 8.60
N GLU A 72 14.87 -0.39 9.82
CA GLU A 72 15.21 1.02 10.07
C GLU A 72 16.51 1.49 9.39
N ALA A 73 17.58 0.67 9.45
CA ALA A 73 18.85 1.01 8.80
C ALA A 73 18.72 1.06 7.27
N VAL A 74 17.95 0.14 6.70
CA VAL A 74 17.65 0.10 5.26
C VAL A 74 16.74 1.25 4.86
N HIS A 75 15.73 1.61 5.64
CA HIS A 75 14.86 2.74 5.28
C HIS A 75 15.63 4.05 5.09
N LYS A 76 16.77 4.23 5.76
CA LYS A 76 17.64 5.40 5.58
C LYS A 76 18.37 5.44 4.24
N GLU A 77 18.58 4.33 3.54
CA GLU A 77 19.27 4.34 2.24
C GLU A 77 18.32 4.28 1.04
N TYR A 78 17.08 3.86 1.26
CA TYR A 78 16.12 3.61 0.19
C TYR A 78 15.31 4.86 -0.17
N PRO A 79 14.63 4.88 -1.33
CA PRO A 79 13.84 6.04 -1.70
C PRO A 79 12.79 6.38 -0.63
N GLU A 80 12.56 7.67 -0.37
CA GLU A 80 11.67 8.13 0.71
C GLU A 80 10.27 8.50 0.22
N CYS A 81 10.07 8.47 -1.10
CA CYS A 81 8.82 8.89 -1.73
C CYS A 81 8.24 7.79 -2.62
N ILE A 82 6.92 7.81 -2.78
CA ILE A 82 6.19 7.03 -3.79
C ILE A 82 5.56 7.98 -4.81
N CYS A 83 5.47 7.60 -6.08
CA CYS A 83 4.69 8.39 -7.04
C CYS A 83 3.20 8.12 -6.87
N ILE A 84 2.35 9.07 -7.30
CA ILE A 84 0.88 8.96 -7.20
C ILE A 84 0.34 7.66 -7.83
N PRO A 85 0.75 7.22 -9.04
CA PRO A 85 0.25 5.96 -9.59
C PRO A 85 0.56 4.75 -8.70
N CYS A 86 1.77 4.69 -8.14
CA CYS A 86 2.14 3.61 -7.23
C CYS A 86 1.41 3.72 -5.89
N TYR A 87 1.17 4.93 -5.39
CA TYR A 87 0.36 5.14 -4.19
C TYR A 87 -1.04 4.60 -4.37
N LYS A 88 -1.73 4.94 -5.47
CA LYS A 88 -3.08 4.45 -5.74
C LYS A 88 -3.14 2.93 -5.75
N ASN A 89 -2.21 2.28 -6.44
CA ASN A 89 -2.15 0.82 -6.46
C ASN A 89 -1.96 0.24 -5.05
N VAL A 90 -1.05 0.81 -4.26
CA VAL A 90 -0.82 0.39 -2.86
C VAL A 90 -2.08 0.61 -2.02
N HIS A 91 -2.70 1.78 -2.16
CA HIS A 91 -3.91 2.16 -1.43
C HIS A 91 -5.06 1.20 -1.73
N SER A 92 -5.35 0.93 -3.01
CA SER A 92 -6.38 -0.01 -3.44
C SER A 92 -6.14 -1.42 -2.92
N ILE A 93 -4.88 -1.89 -2.87
CA ILE A 93 -4.54 -3.21 -2.31
C ILE A 93 -4.85 -3.25 -0.80
N ILE A 94 -4.54 -2.18 -0.05
CA ILE A 94 -4.81 -2.11 1.39
C ILE A 94 -6.31 -2.03 1.66
N LEU A 95 -7.07 -1.23 0.92
CA LEU A 95 -8.53 -1.19 1.02
C LEU A 95 -9.14 -2.56 0.71
N PHE A 96 -8.70 -3.21 -0.37
CA PHE A 96 -9.14 -4.56 -0.71
C PHE A 96 -8.85 -5.56 0.43
N ARG A 97 -7.65 -5.50 1.03
CA ARG A 97 -7.29 -6.34 2.18
C ARG A 97 -8.23 -6.13 3.36
N GLN A 98 -8.56 -4.89 3.68
CA GLN A 98 -9.47 -4.56 4.77
C GLN A 98 -10.88 -5.07 4.50
N GLN A 99 -11.36 -4.89 3.27
CA GLN A 99 -12.67 -5.41 2.85
C GLN A 99 -12.74 -6.93 3.01
N VAL A 100 -11.71 -7.66 2.54
CA VAL A 100 -11.64 -9.12 2.68
C VAL A 100 -11.62 -9.54 4.15
N LYS A 101 -10.87 -8.83 5.00
CA LYS A 101 -10.81 -9.11 6.43
C LYS A 101 -12.19 -8.93 7.07
N ARG A 102 -12.82 -7.77 6.88
CA ARG A 102 -14.16 -7.45 7.40
C ARG A 102 -15.21 -8.46 6.92
N SER A 103 -15.22 -8.77 5.63
CA SER A 103 -16.18 -9.74 5.08
C SER A 103 -15.97 -11.13 5.67
N THR A 104 -14.71 -11.51 5.95
CA THR A 104 -14.40 -12.80 6.57
C THR A 104 -14.91 -12.86 8.01
N GLU A 105 -14.68 -11.80 8.80
CA GLU A 105 -15.16 -11.69 10.19
C GLU A 105 -16.69 -11.75 10.24
N MET A 106 -17.38 -10.95 9.40
CA MET A 106 -18.85 -10.99 9.32
C MET A 106 -19.40 -12.37 8.94
N LEU A 107 -18.74 -13.07 8.01
CA LEU A 107 -19.13 -14.43 7.62
C LEU A 107 -18.87 -15.45 8.73
N GLN A 108 -17.77 -15.31 9.48
CA GLN A 108 -17.49 -16.16 10.64
C GLN A 108 -18.57 -15.97 11.71
N ASP A 109 -18.95 -14.74 12.02
CA ASP A 109 -19.98 -14.47 13.02
C ASP A 109 -21.35 -15.04 12.59
N LEU A 110 -21.70 -14.92 11.30
CA LEU A 110 -22.96 -15.42 10.76
C LEU A 110 -23.01 -16.96 10.73
N LEU A 111 -21.92 -17.61 10.32
CA LEU A 111 -21.88 -19.07 10.14
C LEU A 111 -21.57 -19.84 11.43
N CYS A 112 -20.75 -19.26 12.32
CA CYS A 112 -20.23 -19.95 13.49
C CYS A 112 -20.84 -19.43 14.80
N GLU A 113 -21.07 -18.11 14.93
CA GLU A 113 -21.50 -17.48 16.19
C GLU A 113 -23.00 -17.12 16.23
N ARG A 114 -23.77 -17.53 15.22
CA ARG A 114 -25.24 -17.38 15.11
C ARG A 114 -25.73 -15.92 15.02
N ALA A 115 -24.99 -15.02 14.37
CA ALA A 115 -25.56 -13.75 13.98
C ALA A 115 -26.64 -13.94 12.89
N ASP A 116 -27.85 -13.42 13.12
CA ASP A 116 -28.98 -13.60 12.20
C ASP A 116 -28.91 -12.72 10.94
N LYS A 117 -28.23 -11.56 11.02
CA LYS A 117 -28.03 -10.62 9.90
C LYS A 117 -26.89 -9.63 10.15
N PHE A 118 -26.36 -9.08 9.06
CA PHE A 118 -25.45 -7.93 9.07
C PHE A 118 -25.84 -6.89 8.03
N GLU A 119 -25.56 -5.62 8.32
CA GLU A 119 -25.64 -4.53 7.35
C GLU A 119 -24.29 -4.39 6.64
N ILE A 120 -24.33 -4.38 5.30
CA ILE A 120 -23.14 -4.23 4.44
C ILE A 120 -23.08 -2.77 4.00
N GLY A 121 -21.99 -2.08 4.31
CA GLY A 121 -21.67 -0.75 3.81
C GLY A 121 -20.32 -0.74 3.09
N ASP A 122 -20.12 0.25 2.22
CA ASP A 122 -18.84 0.48 1.55
C ASP A 122 -17.79 1.00 2.55
N ILE A 123 -16.53 0.60 2.36
CA ILE A 123 -15.41 1.17 3.13
C ILE A 123 -15.02 2.48 2.46
N GLU A 124 -15.27 3.60 3.15
CA GLU A 124 -14.79 4.92 2.75
C GLU A 124 -13.35 5.16 3.24
N ASP A 125 -12.67 6.13 2.62
CA ASP A 125 -11.25 6.51 2.84
C ASP A 125 -10.87 6.88 4.29
N GLY A 126 -11.78 6.79 5.27
CA GLY A 126 -11.59 7.22 6.67
C GLY A 126 -11.56 6.11 7.72
N ASP A 127 -11.93 4.87 7.41
CA ASP A 127 -12.20 3.82 8.42
C ASP A 127 -10.95 3.13 9.00
N VAL A 128 -9.76 3.63 8.70
CA VAL A 128 -8.50 2.92 8.97
C VAL A 128 -7.81 3.44 10.23
N ILE A 129 -8.20 2.95 11.42
CA ILE A 129 -7.28 2.44 12.45
C ILE A 129 -8.07 1.55 13.43
N GLU A 130 -8.00 0.22 13.31
CA GLU A 130 -7.95 -0.66 14.50
C GLU A 130 -7.03 -1.86 14.27
N LYS A 131 -6.07 -2.01 15.20
CA LYS A 131 -5.15 -3.16 15.27
C LYS A 131 -5.95 -4.41 15.59
N GLY A 132 -6.17 -5.27 14.60
CA GLY A 132 -6.68 -6.63 14.83
C GLY A 132 -5.62 -7.67 14.47
N THR A 133 -5.00 -8.25 15.49
CA THR A 133 -4.16 -9.45 15.45
C THR A 133 -4.97 -10.66 15.00
N GLY A 134 -4.72 -11.16 13.79
CA GLY A 134 -5.26 -12.47 13.34
C GLY A 134 -5.42 -12.59 11.82
N SER A 135 -4.92 -13.69 11.25
CA SER A 135 -5.07 -14.16 9.84
C SER A 135 -4.13 -13.61 8.75
N GLY A 136 -2.89 -13.26 9.06
CA GLY A 136 -1.87 -12.92 8.04
C GLY A 136 -1.70 -13.99 6.95
N ASP A 137 -1.84 -15.27 7.30
CA ASP A 137 -1.49 -16.39 6.42
C ASP A 137 -2.49 -16.62 5.27
N VAL A 138 -3.79 -16.46 5.52
CA VAL A 138 -4.83 -16.68 4.49
C VAL A 138 -4.80 -15.56 3.46
N PHE A 139 -4.64 -14.31 3.91
CA PHE A 139 -4.51 -13.18 3.01
C PHE A 139 -3.25 -13.28 2.14
N ASN A 140 -2.11 -13.63 2.74
CA ASN A 140 -0.86 -13.80 2.00
C ASN A 140 -0.95 -14.93 0.96
N LEU A 141 -1.73 -15.98 1.23
CA LEU A 141 -2.00 -17.05 0.27
C LEU A 141 -2.85 -16.56 -0.92
N LEU A 142 -3.93 -15.82 -0.66
CA LEU A 142 -4.82 -15.27 -1.69
C LEU A 142 -4.09 -14.23 -2.57
N LEU A 143 -3.27 -13.39 -1.96
CA LEU A 143 -2.43 -12.43 -2.68
C LEU A 143 -1.42 -13.14 -3.59
N LYS A 144 -0.77 -14.21 -3.10
CA LYS A 144 0.15 -15.03 -3.92
C LYS A 144 -0.55 -15.66 -5.12
N ILE A 145 -1.77 -16.18 -4.95
CA ILE A 145 -2.56 -16.77 -6.04
C ILE A 145 -2.94 -15.73 -7.11
N LEU A 146 -3.35 -14.53 -6.69
CA LEU A 146 -3.67 -13.43 -7.61
C LEU A 146 -2.45 -12.96 -8.39
N LEU A 147 -1.32 -12.75 -7.71
CA LEU A 147 -0.06 -12.34 -8.34
C LEU A 147 0.49 -13.40 -9.31
N TRP A 148 0.31 -14.69 -9.00
CA TRP A 148 0.67 -15.78 -9.92
C TRP A 148 -0.17 -15.79 -11.19
N LYS A 149 -1.48 -15.53 -11.09
CA LYS A 149 -2.36 -15.48 -12.27
C LYS A 149 -2.10 -14.27 -13.17
N LEU A 150 -1.65 -13.14 -12.62
CA LEU A 150 -1.32 -11.94 -13.40
C LEU A 150 0.00 -12.07 -14.18
N ASN A 151 0.94 -12.91 -13.74
CA ASN A 151 2.23 -13.14 -14.42
C ASN A 151 2.18 -14.23 -15.52
N GLN A 152 1.00 -14.77 -15.83
CA GLN A 152 0.79 -15.77 -16.89
C GLN A 152 0.03 -15.22 -18.11
N LEU A 153 -0.21 -13.91 -18.16
CA LEU A 153 -0.76 -13.17 -19.30
C LEU A 153 0.34 -12.27 -19.90
#